data_AF-A0A4P7B5W2-F1
#
_entry.id   AF-A0A4P7B5W2-F1
#
_cell.length_a   1.000
_cell.length_b   1.000
_cell.length_c   1.000
_cell.angle_alpha   90.00
_cell.angle_beta   90.00
_cell.angle_gamma   90.00
#
_symmetry.space_group_name_H-M   'P 1'
#
loop_
_entity.id
_entity.type
_entity.pdbx_description
1 polymer ?
#
loop_
_entity_poly.entity_id
_entity_poly.type
_entity_poly.pdbx_seq_one_letter_code
_entity_poly.pdbx_strand_id
1 'polypeptide(L)'
;MSDNLSKPTKYIPSTSDAWGAFPSEVETCAVREPFCVFQFNKPIAVPYNFMMSASQWRRLSQENKLEFLLAVRFGMEYDLSKLNKEGLLSTTGFHTQMYVKFQSYLQKHYQKDAAVLVAIFQHNAFTTRFKSGFAVGDLFSLKGEIDDLRVDDIMTGGVMISRRGGQATFVNRKLYQQIFRQDYNPEMLKVLAAQKIYPDEMNTLF
;
A
#
# COMPACT_ATOMS: atom_id res chain seq x y z
N MET A 1 -8.84 -0.46 -22.91
CA MET A 1 -9.08 0.96 -23.24
C MET A 1 -7.85 1.73 -22.76
N SER A 2 -7.06 2.28 -23.67
CA SER A 2 -6.01 3.23 -23.31
C SER A 2 -6.70 4.57 -23.06
N ASP A 3 -7.08 4.81 -21.81
CA ASP A 3 -7.33 6.19 -21.38
C ASP A 3 -6.07 6.99 -21.73
N ASN A 4 -6.22 8.14 -22.38
CA ASN A 4 -5.10 9.02 -22.72
C ASN A 4 -4.39 9.43 -21.42
N LEU A 5 -3.30 8.73 -21.09
CA LEU A 5 -2.49 9.06 -19.92
C LEU A 5 -1.91 10.45 -20.11
N SER A 6 -2.07 11.29 -19.10
CA SER A 6 -1.42 12.59 -19.08
C SER A 6 0.09 12.41 -18.96
N LYS A 7 0.85 13.42 -19.44
CA LYS A 7 2.31 13.41 -19.33
C LYS A 7 2.71 13.36 -17.85
N PRO A 8 3.73 12.58 -17.48
CA PRO A 8 4.22 12.55 -16.10
C PRO A 8 4.58 13.95 -15.60
N THR A 9 3.94 14.38 -14.52
CA THR A 9 4.17 15.67 -13.85
C THR A 9 5.10 15.48 -12.65
N LYS A 10 5.70 16.56 -12.14
CA LYS A 10 6.50 16.50 -10.89
C LYS A 10 5.64 16.33 -9.64
N TYR A 11 4.48 16.98 -9.63
CA TYR A 11 3.52 16.99 -8.52
C TYR A 11 2.19 16.41 -8.98
N ILE A 12 1.46 15.77 -8.06
CA ILE A 12 0.09 15.33 -8.29
C ILE A 12 -0.76 16.58 -8.58
N PRO A 13 -1.50 16.63 -9.71
CA PRO A 13 -2.39 17.74 -10.00
C PRO A 13 -3.41 17.95 -8.86
N SER A 14 -3.74 19.19 -8.51
CA SER A 14 -4.71 19.49 -7.45
C SER A 14 -6.11 18.92 -7.71
N THR A 15 -6.44 18.66 -8.98
CA THR A 15 -7.71 18.07 -9.43
C THR A 15 -7.70 16.53 -9.46
N SER A 16 -6.64 15.89 -8.97
CA SER A 16 -6.51 14.43 -9.01
C SER A 16 -7.42 13.72 -8.00
N ASP A 17 -8.10 12.67 -8.43
CA ASP A 17 -8.92 11.81 -7.55
C ASP A 17 -8.07 11.14 -6.44
N ALA A 18 -6.76 11.02 -6.66
CA ALA A 18 -5.82 10.47 -5.67
C ALA A 18 -5.91 11.20 -4.32
N TRP A 19 -6.24 12.50 -4.31
CA TRP A 19 -6.38 13.28 -3.08
C TRP A 19 -7.53 12.79 -2.19
N GLY A 20 -8.56 12.13 -2.76
CA GLY A 20 -9.64 11.52 -1.97
C GLY A 20 -9.17 10.35 -1.10
N ALA A 21 -8.00 9.79 -1.39
CA ALA A 21 -7.35 8.76 -0.58
C ALA A 21 -6.07 9.29 0.10
N PHE A 22 -5.91 10.62 0.19
CA PHE A 22 -4.75 11.19 0.86
C PHE A 22 -4.72 10.74 2.33
N PRO A 23 -3.58 10.23 2.84
CA PRO A 23 -3.47 9.78 4.22
C PRO A 23 -3.81 10.91 5.20
N SER A 24 -4.89 10.75 5.96
CA SER A 24 -5.32 11.71 6.98
C SER A 24 -5.03 11.20 8.39
N GLU A 25 -4.60 12.08 9.28
CA GLU A 25 -4.59 11.77 10.71
C GLU A 25 -6.03 11.79 11.23
N VAL A 26 -6.58 10.62 11.58
CA VAL A 26 -7.87 10.55 12.28
C VAL A 26 -7.69 9.77 13.57
N GLU A 27 -8.18 10.34 14.66
CA GLU A 27 -8.33 9.66 15.94
C GLU A 27 -9.77 9.16 16.07
N THR A 28 -9.98 7.87 16.28
CA THR A 28 -11.28 7.36 16.72
C THR A 28 -11.11 6.52 17.97
N CYS A 29 -11.67 7.01 19.09
CA CYS A 29 -11.91 6.22 20.29
C CYS A 29 -13.36 5.74 20.25
N ALA A 30 -13.59 4.42 20.15
CA ALA A 30 -14.94 3.83 20.10
C ALA A 30 -15.59 3.68 21.49
N VAL A 31 -14.98 4.23 22.56
CA VAL A 31 -15.42 4.09 23.96
C VAL A 31 -15.67 5.47 24.57
N ARG A 32 -16.59 5.57 25.53
CA ARG A 32 -16.80 6.79 26.32
C ARG A 32 -15.64 7.01 27.30
N GLU A 33 -15.32 8.28 27.57
CA GLU A 33 -14.42 8.65 28.67
C GLU A 33 -14.92 8.08 30.02
N PRO A 34 -14.02 7.65 30.92
CA PRO A 34 -12.56 7.86 30.94
C PRO A 34 -11.73 6.71 30.33
N PHE A 35 -12.37 5.69 29.75
CA PHE A 35 -11.67 4.50 29.22
C PHE A 35 -10.86 4.77 27.95
N CYS A 36 -11.13 5.89 27.28
CA CYS A 36 -10.28 6.40 26.21
C CYS A 36 -8.84 6.56 26.71
N VAL A 37 -8.62 7.23 27.84
CA VAL A 37 -7.31 7.72 28.34
C VAL A 37 -6.26 6.61 28.47
N PHE A 38 -6.64 5.39 28.87
CA PHE A 38 -5.71 4.28 29.04
C PHE A 38 -5.15 3.70 27.73
N GLN A 39 -5.76 4.00 26.57
CA GLN A 39 -5.26 3.57 25.26
C GLN A 39 -4.31 4.59 24.58
N PHE A 40 -4.23 5.84 25.06
CA PHE A 40 -3.59 6.97 24.33
C PHE A 40 -2.05 7.08 24.41
N ASN A 41 -1.34 6.25 25.17
CA ASN A 41 0.13 6.32 25.25
C ASN A 41 0.88 5.49 24.19
N LYS A 42 0.23 5.10 23.09
CA LYS A 42 0.88 4.34 22.01
C LYS A 42 1.25 5.24 20.83
N PRO A 43 2.46 5.12 20.26
CA PRO A 43 2.85 5.82 19.05
C PRO A 43 1.85 5.53 17.93
N ILE A 44 1.52 6.60 17.25
CA ILE A 44 0.62 6.60 16.12
C ILE A 44 1.47 6.35 14.87
N ALA A 45 1.08 5.38 14.05
CA ALA A 45 1.61 5.24 12.70
C ALA A 45 0.59 5.75 11.68
N VAL A 46 1.08 6.44 10.64
CA VAL A 46 0.31 6.79 9.43
C VAL A 46 0.92 5.99 8.27
N PRO A 47 0.52 4.74 8.05
CA PRO A 47 1.15 3.90 7.03
C PRO A 47 0.91 4.46 5.62
N TYR A 48 1.85 4.24 4.72
CA TYR A 48 1.64 4.55 3.30
C TYR A 48 0.53 3.66 2.71
N ASN A 49 -0.45 4.28 2.04
CA ASN A 49 -1.67 3.62 1.57
C ASN A 49 -1.79 3.53 0.03
N PHE A 50 -0.70 3.77 -0.70
CA PHE A 50 -0.68 3.76 -2.17
C PHE A 50 -1.63 4.75 -2.86
N MET A 51 -2.21 5.71 -2.13
CA MET A 51 -3.30 6.57 -2.58
C MET A 51 -4.51 5.78 -3.10
N MET A 52 -4.72 4.57 -2.55
CA MET A 52 -5.85 3.70 -2.89
C MET A 52 -7.08 4.07 -2.08
N SER A 53 -8.22 4.18 -2.75
CA SER A 53 -9.53 4.31 -2.12
C SER A 53 -9.93 3.04 -1.35
N ALA A 54 -10.88 3.19 -0.43
CA ALA A 54 -11.51 2.09 0.30
C ALA A 54 -11.97 0.93 -0.61
N SER A 55 -12.57 1.27 -1.76
CA SER A 55 -13.04 0.28 -2.73
C SER A 55 -11.91 -0.53 -3.37
N GLN A 56 -10.76 0.11 -3.62
CA GLN A 56 -9.58 -0.55 -4.17
C GLN A 56 -8.92 -1.44 -3.12
N TRP A 57 -8.90 -1.04 -1.85
CA TRP A 57 -8.44 -1.89 -0.76
C TRP A 57 -9.30 -3.13 -0.57
N ARG A 58 -10.63 -2.97 -0.57
CA ARG A 58 -11.57 -4.10 -0.52
C ARG A 58 -11.41 -5.03 -1.71
N ARG A 59 -11.22 -4.48 -2.90
CA ARG A 59 -11.00 -5.29 -4.09
C ARG A 59 -9.69 -6.09 -4.01
N LEU A 60 -8.61 -5.46 -3.52
CA LEU A 60 -7.34 -6.13 -3.28
C LEU A 60 -7.47 -7.26 -2.24
N SER A 61 -8.19 -7.05 -1.13
CA SER A 61 -8.40 -8.10 -0.13
C SER A 61 -9.18 -9.29 -0.69
N GLN A 62 -10.12 -9.04 -1.60
CA GLN A 62 -10.92 -10.09 -2.26
C GLN A 62 -10.17 -10.82 -3.37
N GLU A 63 -9.36 -10.12 -4.16
CA GLU A 63 -8.67 -10.70 -5.32
C GLU A 63 -7.35 -11.40 -4.95
N ASN A 64 -6.62 -10.88 -3.95
CA ASN A 64 -5.34 -11.46 -3.52
C ASN A 64 -5.01 -11.10 -2.05
N LYS A 65 -5.48 -11.93 -1.12
CA LYS A 65 -5.24 -11.74 0.32
C LYS A 65 -3.74 -11.67 0.69
N LEU A 66 -2.85 -12.41 0.01
CA LEU A 66 -1.41 -12.31 0.28
C LEU A 66 -0.85 -10.95 -0.10
N GLU A 67 -1.19 -10.45 -1.29
CA GLU A 67 -0.75 -9.14 -1.74
C GLU A 67 -1.31 -8.02 -0.87
N PHE A 68 -2.59 -8.14 -0.47
CA PHE A 68 -3.22 -7.25 0.50
C PHE A 68 -2.41 -7.15 1.79
N LEU A 69 -2.11 -8.29 2.41
CA LEU A 69 -1.30 -8.33 3.62
C LEU A 69 0.08 -7.73 3.39
N LEU A 70 0.79 -8.14 2.34
CA LEU A 70 2.12 -7.59 2.07
C LEU A 70 2.09 -6.08 1.81
N ALA A 71 1.04 -5.54 1.18
CA ALA A 71 0.86 -4.10 0.97
C ALA A 71 0.63 -3.36 2.30
N VAL A 72 -0.16 -3.93 3.21
CA VAL A 72 -0.38 -3.37 4.55
C VAL A 72 0.92 -3.35 5.35
N ARG A 73 1.65 -4.49 5.39
CA ARG A 73 2.95 -4.56 6.09
C ARG A 73 3.96 -3.59 5.51
N PHE A 74 4.05 -3.52 4.19
CA PHE A 74 4.91 -2.57 3.51
C PHE A 74 4.53 -1.14 3.90
N GLY A 75 3.25 -0.78 3.87
CA GLY A 75 2.77 0.53 4.32
C GLY A 75 3.21 0.86 5.75
N MET A 76 3.17 -0.10 6.67
CA MET A 76 3.60 0.07 8.06
C MET A 76 5.08 0.37 8.23
N GLU A 77 5.92 -0.13 7.32
CA GLU A 77 7.36 0.19 7.31
C GLU A 77 7.62 1.66 6.91
N TYR A 78 6.64 2.33 6.30
CA TYR A 78 6.73 3.72 5.83
C TYR A 78 5.69 4.61 6.53
N ASP A 79 5.98 4.95 7.79
CA ASP A 79 5.18 5.86 8.61
C ASP A 79 5.30 7.32 8.12
N LEU A 80 4.23 7.80 7.49
CA LEU A 80 4.13 9.11 6.87
C LEU A 80 4.18 10.26 7.86
N SER A 81 3.84 10.04 9.14
CA SER A 81 4.00 11.06 10.18
C SER A 81 5.48 11.47 10.35
N LYS A 82 6.41 10.55 10.00
CA LYS A 82 7.86 10.78 10.04
C LYS A 82 8.43 11.19 8.68
N LEU A 83 7.81 10.74 7.60
CA LEU A 83 8.29 10.92 6.23
C LEU A 83 7.76 12.18 5.54
N ASN A 84 6.59 12.69 5.94
CA ASN A 84 5.99 13.87 5.31
C ASN A 84 6.61 15.20 5.78
N LYS A 85 7.95 15.23 5.82
CA LYS A 85 8.69 16.49 5.84
C LYS A 85 8.77 16.98 4.39
N GLU A 86 8.49 18.25 4.15
CA GLU A 86 8.68 18.93 2.85
C GLU A 86 7.71 18.55 1.71
N GLY A 87 6.51 18.00 2.02
CA GLY A 87 5.46 17.81 1.02
C GLY A 87 5.74 16.70 0.01
N LEU A 88 6.59 15.72 0.34
CA LEU A 88 6.94 14.57 -0.51
C LEU A 88 5.72 13.79 -1.02
N LEU A 89 4.66 13.70 -0.21
CA LEU A 89 3.39 13.05 -0.57
C LEU A 89 2.65 13.74 -1.73
N SER A 90 3.01 14.97 -2.07
CA SER A 90 2.47 15.65 -3.25
C SER A 90 3.23 15.31 -4.53
N THR A 91 4.35 14.59 -4.45
CA THR A 91 5.22 14.33 -5.60
C THR A 91 4.95 12.99 -6.25
N THR A 92 4.83 12.96 -7.56
CA THR A 92 4.63 11.71 -8.33
C THR A 92 5.85 10.80 -8.26
N GLY A 93 7.04 11.39 -8.08
CA GLY A 93 8.30 10.69 -7.87
C GLY A 93 8.29 9.85 -6.60
N PHE A 94 7.79 10.39 -5.49
CA PHE A 94 7.63 9.62 -4.25
C PHE A 94 6.73 8.40 -4.47
N HIS A 95 5.55 8.59 -5.06
CA HIS A 95 4.63 7.47 -5.30
C HIS A 95 5.20 6.45 -6.30
N THR A 96 5.90 6.89 -7.35
CA THR A 96 6.61 6.00 -8.28
C THR A 96 7.60 5.11 -7.52
N GLN A 97 8.41 5.72 -6.65
CA GLN A 97 9.35 5.00 -5.80
C GLN A 97 8.65 3.98 -4.90
N MET A 98 7.54 4.35 -4.27
CA MET A 98 6.82 3.44 -3.38
C MET A 98 6.22 2.24 -4.12
N TYR A 99 5.63 2.45 -5.30
CA TYR A 99 5.09 1.36 -6.12
C TYR A 99 6.19 0.40 -6.60
N VAL A 100 7.34 0.94 -7.03
CA VAL A 100 8.49 0.11 -7.46
C VAL A 100 9.08 -0.66 -6.29
N LYS A 101 9.33 0.00 -5.15
CA LYS A 101 9.83 -0.65 -3.93
C LYS A 101 8.89 -1.75 -3.45
N PHE A 102 7.58 -1.54 -3.58
CA PHE A 102 6.61 -2.58 -3.26
C PHE A 102 6.73 -3.80 -4.17
N GLN A 103 7.01 -3.65 -5.47
CA GLN A 103 7.26 -4.82 -6.34
C GLN A 103 8.47 -5.63 -5.85
N SER A 104 9.57 -4.96 -5.53
CA SER A 104 10.77 -5.62 -5.01
C SER A 104 10.52 -6.26 -3.64
N TYR A 105 9.72 -5.61 -2.79
CA TYR A 105 9.30 -6.14 -1.51
C TYR A 105 8.47 -7.41 -1.70
N LEU A 106 7.44 -7.35 -2.53
CA LEU A 106 6.57 -8.47 -2.84
C LEU A 106 7.39 -9.67 -3.32
N GLN A 107 8.27 -9.48 -4.31
CA GLN A 107 9.16 -10.54 -4.84
C GLN A 107 9.98 -11.25 -3.75
N LYS A 108 10.48 -10.51 -2.76
CA LYS A 108 11.28 -11.06 -1.65
C LYS A 108 10.45 -11.78 -0.59
N HIS A 109 9.16 -11.44 -0.47
CA HIS A 109 8.32 -11.84 0.65
C HIS A 109 7.19 -12.80 0.28
N TYR A 110 6.74 -12.86 -0.97
CA TYR A 110 5.59 -13.70 -1.38
C TYR A 110 5.88 -15.21 -1.29
N GLN A 111 7.15 -15.60 -1.34
CA GLN A 111 7.58 -17.00 -1.21
C GLN A 111 7.76 -17.47 0.23
N LYS A 112 7.78 -16.54 1.21
CA LYS A 112 7.97 -16.92 2.61
C LYS A 112 6.66 -17.49 3.15
N ASP A 113 6.76 -18.65 3.82
CA ASP A 113 5.62 -19.49 4.22
C ASP A 113 4.39 -18.70 4.66
N ALA A 114 3.26 -18.96 3.99
CA ALA A 114 1.96 -18.36 4.26
C ALA A 114 1.60 -18.37 5.75
N ALA A 115 1.92 -19.46 6.46
CA ALA A 115 1.69 -19.60 7.90
C ALA A 115 2.47 -18.59 8.75
N VAL A 116 3.71 -18.25 8.36
CA VAL A 116 4.53 -17.24 9.05
C VAL A 116 3.93 -15.85 8.83
N LEU A 117 3.45 -15.55 7.62
CA LEU A 117 2.78 -14.28 7.36
C LEU A 117 1.46 -14.15 8.12
N VAL A 118 0.64 -15.21 8.16
CA VAL A 118 -0.59 -15.24 8.96
C VAL A 118 -0.28 -15.02 10.44
N ALA A 119 0.71 -15.73 11.00
CA ALA A 119 1.11 -15.57 12.39
C ALA A 119 1.66 -14.17 12.69
N ILE A 120 2.50 -13.61 11.80
CA ILE A 120 3.01 -12.23 11.93
C ILE A 120 1.87 -11.22 11.93
N PHE A 121 0.87 -11.40 11.06
CA PHE A 121 -0.26 -10.47 10.98
C PHE A 121 -1.19 -10.61 12.18
N GLN A 122 -1.54 -11.83 12.58
CA GLN A 122 -2.33 -12.08 13.79
C GLN A 122 -1.62 -11.60 15.07
N HIS A 123 -0.29 -11.53 15.09
CA HIS A 123 0.45 -11.01 16.24
C HIS A 123 0.69 -9.49 16.18
N ASN A 124 1.07 -8.94 15.02
CA ASN A 124 1.47 -7.54 14.88
C ASN A 124 0.30 -6.58 14.59
N ALA A 125 -0.75 -7.03 13.87
CA ALA A 125 -1.92 -6.20 13.59
C ALA A 125 -2.74 -5.89 14.86
N PHE A 126 -2.56 -6.67 15.94
CA PHE A 126 -3.27 -6.50 17.20
C PHE A 126 -2.48 -5.73 18.27
N THR A 127 -1.19 -5.48 18.05
CA THR A 127 -0.32 -4.76 19.01
C THR A 127 -0.07 -3.29 18.64
N THR A 128 -0.19 -2.94 17.35
CA THR A 128 0.00 -1.59 16.80
C THR A 128 -1.33 -0.83 16.69
N ARG A 129 -1.43 0.40 17.24
CA ARG A 129 -2.57 1.30 16.98
C ARG A 129 -2.30 2.05 15.67
N PHE A 130 -3.15 1.84 14.68
CA PHE A 130 -3.14 2.63 13.45
C PHE A 130 -3.90 3.94 13.70
N LYS A 131 -3.33 5.13 13.37
CA LYS A 131 -4.19 6.32 13.17
C LYS A 131 -5.04 6.00 11.96
N SER A 132 -6.36 6.13 12.10
CA SER A 132 -7.34 5.69 11.11
C SER A 132 -7.39 6.65 9.91
N GLY A 133 -6.32 6.68 9.11
CA GLY A 133 -6.26 7.39 7.82
C GLY A 133 -6.50 6.51 6.60
N PHE A 134 -6.49 5.18 6.78
CA PHE A 134 -7.34 4.30 6.01
C PHE A 134 -8.72 4.53 6.61
N ALA A 135 -9.70 5.00 5.83
CA ALA A 135 -10.96 5.50 6.35
C ALA A 135 -11.49 4.57 7.46
N VAL A 136 -12.12 5.06 8.52
CA VAL A 136 -12.55 4.23 9.66
C VAL A 136 -13.25 2.92 9.23
N GLY A 137 -13.96 2.91 8.08
CA GLY A 137 -14.50 1.69 7.44
C GLY A 137 -13.48 0.71 6.84
N ASP A 138 -12.33 1.18 6.35
CA ASP A 138 -11.19 0.37 5.89
C ASP A 138 -10.53 -0.37 7.04
N LEU A 139 -10.52 0.18 8.25
CA LEU A 139 -9.93 -0.47 9.42
C LEU A 139 -10.81 -1.60 9.98
N PHE A 140 -12.13 -1.39 10.01
CA PHE A 140 -13.09 -2.47 10.31
C PHE A 140 -13.10 -3.54 9.23
N SER A 141 -13.01 -3.14 7.95
CA SER A 141 -12.89 -4.09 6.83
C SER A 141 -11.55 -4.84 6.90
N LEU A 142 -10.43 -4.16 7.15
CA LEU A 142 -9.09 -4.75 7.33
C LEU A 142 -9.08 -5.74 8.49
N LYS A 143 -9.69 -5.38 9.62
CA LYS A 143 -9.81 -6.28 10.76
C LYS A 143 -10.65 -7.51 10.43
N GLY A 144 -11.82 -7.34 9.81
CA GLY A 144 -12.64 -8.48 9.37
C GLY A 144 -11.91 -9.37 8.36
N GLU A 145 -11.22 -8.78 7.39
CA GLU A 145 -10.44 -9.51 6.38
C GLU A 145 -9.23 -10.24 6.96
N ILE A 146 -8.60 -9.67 8.01
CA ILE A 146 -7.53 -10.32 8.77
C ILE A 146 -8.08 -11.44 9.65
N ASP A 147 -9.24 -11.24 10.28
CA ASP A 147 -9.91 -12.24 11.10
C ASP A 147 -10.38 -13.44 10.24
N ASP A 148 -10.73 -13.18 8.97
CA ASP A 148 -11.11 -14.19 7.95
C ASP A 148 -9.92 -14.78 7.17
N LEU A 149 -8.68 -14.59 7.63
CA LEU A 149 -7.50 -15.11 6.94
C LEU A 149 -7.44 -16.64 6.99
N ARG A 150 -7.59 -17.26 5.82
CA ARG A 150 -7.33 -18.69 5.62
C ARG A 150 -5.99 -18.91 4.92
N VAL A 151 -5.24 -19.92 5.36
CA VAL A 151 -3.95 -20.29 4.76
C VAL A 151 -4.10 -20.59 3.26
N ASP A 152 -5.20 -21.23 2.86
CA ASP A 152 -5.49 -21.56 1.44
C ASP A 152 -5.57 -20.31 0.55
N ASP A 153 -6.16 -19.22 1.05
CA ASP A 153 -6.30 -17.96 0.31
C ASP A 153 -4.92 -17.30 0.12
N ILE A 154 -4.06 -17.39 1.14
CA ILE A 154 -2.69 -16.89 1.08
C ILE A 154 -1.84 -17.70 0.09
N MET A 155 -1.97 -19.03 0.09
CA MET A 155 -1.29 -19.89 -0.87
C MET A 155 -1.76 -19.61 -2.31
N THR A 156 -3.07 -19.42 -2.51
CA THR A 156 -3.65 -19.05 -3.81
C THR A 156 -3.08 -17.72 -4.30
N GLY A 157 -3.04 -16.70 -3.43
CA GLY A 157 -2.42 -15.41 -3.74
C GLY A 157 -0.93 -15.53 -4.10
N GLY A 158 -0.18 -16.38 -3.39
CA GLY A 158 1.23 -16.69 -3.68
C GLY A 158 1.42 -17.33 -5.06
N VAL A 159 0.56 -18.28 -5.43
CA VAL A 159 0.57 -18.89 -6.77
C VAL A 159 0.27 -17.85 -7.86
N MET A 160 -0.70 -16.95 -7.65
CA MET A 160 -1.01 -15.88 -8.61
C MET A 160 0.17 -14.94 -8.82
N ILE A 161 0.86 -14.54 -7.74
CA ILE A 161 2.07 -13.71 -7.81
C ILE A 161 3.21 -14.47 -8.50
N SER A 162 3.40 -15.75 -8.18
CA SER A 162 4.42 -16.61 -8.79
C SER A 162 4.24 -16.72 -10.31
N ARG A 163 3.00 -16.93 -10.78
CA ARG A 163 2.65 -16.99 -12.21
C ARG A 163 2.94 -15.70 -12.97
N ARG A 164 3.08 -14.58 -12.27
CA ARG A 164 3.47 -13.27 -12.82
C ARG A 164 4.95 -12.93 -12.59
N GLY A 165 5.80 -13.94 -12.38
CA GLY A 165 7.23 -13.74 -12.14
C GLY A 165 7.52 -13.01 -10.83
N GLY A 166 6.68 -13.20 -9.81
CA GLY A 166 6.80 -12.55 -8.51
C GLY A 166 6.25 -11.12 -8.46
N GLN A 167 5.59 -10.63 -9.51
CA GLN A 167 5.05 -9.28 -9.57
C GLN A 167 3.64 -9.17 -8.97
N ALA A 168 3.29 -7.96 -8.52
CA ALA A 168 1.98 -7.66 -7.95
C ALA A 168 0.86 -7.89 -8.95
N THR A 169 -0.21 -8.54 -8.49
CA THR A 169 -1.40 -8.79 -9.28
C THR A 169 -2.28 -7.54 -9.40
N PHE A 170 -2.31 -6.69 -8.36
CA PHE A 170 -3.20 -5.54 -8.27
C PHE A 170 -2.45 -4.21 -8.07
N VAL A 171 -1.63 -4.07 -7.01
CA VAL A 171 -0.84 -2.88 -6.67
C VAL A 171 0.38 -2.80 -7.58
N ASN A 172 0.14 -2.40 -8.83
CA ASN A 172 1.14 -2.35 -9.90
C ASN A 172 1.01 -1.06 -10.72
N ARG A 173 1.80 -0.94 -11.80
CA ARG A 173 1.83 0.25 -12.68
C ARG A 173 0.47 0.60 -13.27
N LYS A 174 -0.39 -0.40 -13.54
CA LYS A 174 -1.74 -0.15 -14.06
C LYS A 174 -2.62 0.52 -13.00
N LEU A 175 -2.53 0.10 -11.73
CA LEU A 175 -3.23 0.76 -10.64
C LEU A 175 -2.69 2.20 -10.43
N TYR A 176 -1.37 2.39 -10.51
CA TYR A 176 -0.78 3.73 -10.47
C TYR A 176 -1.37 4.63 -11.57
N GLN A 177 -1.40 4.16 -12.81
CA GLN A 177 -1.96 4.89 -13.93
C GLN A 177 -3.45 5.22 -13.74
N GLN A 178 -4.22 4.32 -13.12
CA GLN A 178 -5.63 4.57 -12.78
C GLN A 178 -5.77 5.68 -11.73
N ILE A 179 -4.96 5.65 -10.66
CA ILE A 179 -5.05 6.60 -9.55
C ILE A 179 -4.51 7.98 -9.94
N PHE A 180 -3.35 8.04 -10.59
CA PHE A 180 -2.65 9.30 -10.88
C PHE A 180 -2.92 9.85 -12.28
N ARG A 181 -3.64 9.10 -13.14
CA ARG A 181 -3.97 9.44 -14.54
C ARG A 181 -2.74 9.79 -15.38
N GLN A 182 -1.60 9.23 -15.01
CA GLN A 182 -0.31 9.43 -15.65
C GLN A 182 0.56 8.20 -15.40
N ASP A 183 1.63 8.07 -16.18
CA ASP A 183 2.59 7.02 -15.97
C ASP A 183 3.62 7.36 -14.87
N TYR A 184 4.43 6.37 -14.48
CA TYR A 184 5.52 6.57 -13.53
C TYR A 184 6.42 7.75 -13.90
N ASN A 185 6.90 8.44 -12.86
CA ASN A 185 7.82 9.55 -13.02
C ASN A 185 9.16 9.07 -13.60
N PRO A 186 9.54 9.49 -14.83
CA PRO A 186 10.69 8.92 -15.54
C PRO A 186 12.02 9.28 -14.86
N GLU A 187 12.13 10.45 -14.23
CA GLU A 187 13.35 10.84 -13.51
C GLU A 187 13.53 9.97 -12.26
N MET A 188 12.44 9.65 -11.56
CA MET A 188 12.52 8.71 -10.45
C MET A 188 12.90 7.29 -10.92
N LEU A 189 12.39 6.83 -12.06
CA LEU A 189 12.80 5.53 -12.60
C LEU A 189 14.32 5.47 -12.87
N LYS A 190 14.92 6.54 -13.40
CA LYS A 190 16.37 6.63 -13.58
C LYS A 190 17.12 6.54 -12.25
N VAL A 191 16.64 7.24 -11.22
CA VAL A 191 17.22 7.17 -9.87
C VAL A 191 17.17 5.73 -9.32
N LEU A 192 16.03 5.05 -9.48
CA LEU A 192 15.84 3.69 -8.98
C LEU A 192 16.65 2.65 -9.77
N ALA A 193 16.82 2.88 -11.06
CA ALA A 193 17.70 2.07 -11.91
C ALA A 193 19.16 2.20 -11.48
N ALA A 194 19.65 3.42 -11.24
CA ALA A 194 20.99 3.65 -10.71
C ALA A 194 21.22 2.98 -9.34
N GLN A 195 20.15 2.86 -8.54
CA GLN A 195 20.16 2.15 -7.24
C GLN A 195 20.01 0.62 -7.38
N LYS A 196 19.86 0.09 -8.60
CA LYS A 196 19.58 -1.33 -8.90
C LYS A 196 18.30 -1.87 -8.25
N ILE A 197 17.33 -0.98 -8.00
CA ILE A 197 16.01 -1.33 -7.45
C ILE A 197 15.01 -1.58 -8.58
N TYR A 198 15.18 -0.88 -9.71
CA TYR A 198 14.37 -1.06 -10.92
C TYR A 198 15.25 -1.59 -12.06
N PRO A 199 14.91 -2.72 -12.70
CA PRO A 199 15.65 -3.20 -13.87
C PRO A 199 15.51 -2.25 -15.05
N ASP A 200 16.60 -1.91 -15.73
CA ASP A 200 16.61 -1.06 -16.94
C ASP A 200 15.71 -1.61 -18.08
N GLU A 201 15.50 -2.93 -18.11
CA GLU A 201 14.75 -3.65 -19.15
C GLU A 201 13.22 -3.67 -18.96
N MET A 202 12.71 -3.10 -17.87
CA MET A 202 11.26 -3.06 -17.60
C MET A 202 10.47 -2.06 -18.49
N ASN A 203 11.13 -1.40 -19.44
CA ASN A 203 10.47 -0.53 -20.42
C ASN A 203 9.67 -1.30 -21.50
N THR A 204 9.83 -2.62 -21.63
CA THR A 204 9.25 -3.39 -22.74
C THR A 204 8.19 -4.42 -22.35
N LEU A 205 7.84 -4.56 -21.06
CA LEU A 205 6.96 -5.64 -20.57
C LEU A 205 5.69 -5.19 -19.82
N PHE A 206 5.27 -3.92 -19.91
CA PHE A 206 4.05 -3.41 -19.26
C PHE A 206 2.95 -2.97 -20.21
#